data_AF-F3KJ77-F1
#
_entry.id   AF-F3KJ77-F1
#
_cell.length_a   1.000
_cell.length_b   1.000
_cell.length_c   1.000
_cell.angle_alpha   90.00
_cell.angle_beta   90.00
_cell.angle_gamma   90.00
#
_symmetry.space_group_name_H-M   'P 1'
#
loop_
_entity.id
_entity.type
_entity.pdbx_description
1 polymer ?
#
loop_
_entity_poly.entity_id
_entity_poly.type
_entity_poly.pdbx_seq_one_letter_code
_entity_poly.pdbx_strand_id
1 'polypeptide(L)' 'MSQSRQINVSKNGVPVIAIVALAMVFAAGLFVVGFDQGHIFSLVYGDQAYQDLYIHELTHDMRHAAGFPCH' A
#
# COMPACT_ATOMS: atom_id res chain seq x y z
N MET A 1 34.63 -27.75 32.12
CA MET A 1 33.63 -26.69 31.90
C MET A 1 33.08 -26.86 30.48
N SER A 2 31.79 -27.14 30.32
CA SER A 2 31.17 -27.36 29.00
C SER A 2 30.80 -26.00 28.40
N GLN A 3 31.36 -25.65 27.26
CA GLN A 3 31.04 -24.40 26.57
C GLN A 3 29.76 -24.58 25.74
N SER A 4 28.73 -23.78 26.01
CA SER A 4 27.53 -23.73 25.19
C SER A 4 27.87 -23.05 23.86
N ARG A 5 27.94 -23.83 22.78
CA ARG A 5 28.16 -23.32 21.44
C ARG A 5 26.83 -22.76 20.92
N GLN A 6 26.62 -21.45 21.10
CA GLN A 6 25.48 -20.76 20.49
C GLN A 6 25.68 -20.71 18.97
N ILE A 7 24.91 -21.52 18.25
CA ILE A 7 24.92 -21.57 16.79
C ILE A 7 23.96 -20.47 16.30
N ASN A 8 24.50 -19.37 15.78
CA ASN A 8 23.68 -18.35 15.13
C ASN A 8 23.22 -18.89 13.77
N VAL A 9 21.98 -19.37 13.71
CA VAL A 9 21.36 -19.79 12.44
C VAL A 9 20.91 -18.54 11.71
N SER A 10 21.75 -18.05 10.79
CA SER A 10 21.39 -16.95 9.90
C SER A 10 20.28 -17.39 8.96
N LYS A 11 19.09 -16.80 9.08
CA LYS A 11 17.98 -17.02 8.14
C LYS A 11 18.22 -16.20 6.86
N ASN A 12 19.07 -16.69 5.98
CA ASN A 12 19.38 -16.06 4.67
C ASN A 12 18.26 -16.24 3.61
N GLY A 13 17.01 -16.46 4.02
CA GLY A 13 15.91 -16.69 3.10
C GLY A 13 15.24 -15.39 2.65
N VAL A 14 14.85 -15.33 1.38
CA VAL A 14 13.98 -14.25 0.89
C VAL A 14 12.61 -14.36 1.59
N PRO A 15 12.08 -13.29 2.20
CA PRO A 15 10.82 -13.35 2.93
C PRO A 15 9.62 -13.34 1.97
N VAL A 16 9.37 -14.46 1.28
CA VAL A 16 8.35 -14.60 0.22
C VAL A 16 6.95 -14.16 0.70
N ILE A 17 6.56 -14.53 1.91
CA ILE A 17 5.25 -14.16 2.48
C ILE A 17 5.12 -12.64 2.60
N ALA A 18 6.17 -11.96 3.06
CA ALA A 18 6.16 -10.50 3.17
C ALA A 18 6.05 -9.84 1.80
N ILE A 19 6.79 -10.36 0.81
CA ILE A 19 6.73 -9.85 -0.57
C ILE A 19 5.33 -10.01 -1.15
N VAL A 20 4.71 -11.18 -1.00
CA VAL A 20 3.35 -11.43 -1.49
C VAL A 20 2.33 -10.51 -0.81
N ALA A 21 2.45 -10.34 0.51
CA ALA A 21 1.57 -9.42 1.25
C ALA A 21 1.71 -7.98 0.75
N LEU A 22 2.95 -7.50 0.58
CA LEU A 22 3.22 -6.15 0.05
C LEU A 22 2.70 -5.98 -1.38
N ALA A 23 2.86 -6.99 -2.22
CA ALA A 23 2.35 -6.99 -3.59
C ALA A 23 0.82 -6.88 -3.62
N MET A 24 0.11 -7.60 -2.73
CA MET A 24 -1.35 -7.48 -2.62
C MET A 24 -1.79 -6.10 -2.14
N VAL A 25 -1.11 -5.52 -1.13
CA VAL A 25 -1.40 -4.16 -0.65
C VAL A 25 -1.19 -3.14 -1.77
N PHE A 26 -0.10 -3.27 -2.52
CA PHE A 26 0.19 -2.40 -3.65
C PHE A 26 -0.87 -2.51 -4.76
N ALA A 27 -1.24 -3.73 -5.15
CA ALA A 27 -2.27 -3.96 -6.16
C ALA A 27 -3.63 -3.41 -5.73
N ALA A 28 -4.02 -3.63 -4.48
CA ALA A 28 -5.25 -3.06 -3.92
C ALA A 28 -5.22 -1.53 -3.91
N GLY A 29 -4.10 -0.92 -3.53
CA GLY A 29 -3.92 0.54 -3.57
C GLY A 29 -4.05 1.10 -4.99
N LEU A 30 -3.41 0.47 -5.98
CA LEU A 30 -3.55 0.86 -7.38
C LEU A 30 -5.00 0.74 -7.89
N PHE A 31 -5.70 -0.33 -7.50
CA PHE A 31 -7.10 -0.50 -7.85
C PHE A 31 -7.97 0.62 -7.28
N VAL A 32 -7.82 0.93 -5.98
CA VAL A 32 -8.61 1.97 -5.32
C VAL A 32 -8.37 3.35 -5.94
N VAL A 33 -7.11 3.71 -6.22
CA VAL A 33 -6.76 5.04 -6.75
C VAL A 33 -7.09 5.18 -8.24
N GLY A 34 -6.89 4.12 -9.02
CA GLY A 34 -6.96 4.17 -10.49
C GLY A 34 -8.26 3.66 -11.09
N PHE A 35 -8.96 2.72 -10.44
CA PHE A 35 -10.10 2.00 -11.03
C PHE A 35 -11.39 2.13 -10.22
N ASP A 36 -11.33 2.24 -8.89
CA ASP A 36 -12.53 2.23 -8.04
C ASP A 36 -13.44 3.46 -8.26
N GLN A 37 -12.90 4.61 -8.67
CA GLN A 37 -13.67 5.83 -8.94
C GLN A 37 -14.61 6.27 -7.79
N GLY A 38 -14.28 5.88 -6.55
CA GLY A 38 -15.09 6.21 -5.36
C GLY A 38 -16.22 5.22 -5.04
N HIS A 39 -16.34 4.08 -5.74
CA HIS A 39 -17.38 3.08 -5.47
C HIS A 39 -17.29 2.43 -4.08
N ILE A 40 -16.08 2.15 -3.59
CA ILE A 40 -15.91 1.62 -2.23
C ILE A 40 -16.19 2.73 -1.20
N PHE A 41 -15.72 3.94 -1.46
CA PHE A 41 -15.83 5.05 -0.51
C PHE A 41 -17.25 5.64 -0.43
N SER A 42 -18.05 5.51 -1.49
CA SER A 42 -19.44 5.95 -1.54
C SER A 42 -20.34 5.25 -0.53
N LEU A 43 -19.98 4.05 -0.06
CA LEU A 43 -20.68 3.33 1.00
C LEU A 43 -20.75 4.13 2.31
N VAL A 44 -19.82 5.07 2.52
CA VAL A 44 -19.73 5.92 3.70
C VAL A 44 -19.96 7.39 3.37
N TYR A 45 -19.38 7.87 2.26
CA TYR A 45 -19.38 9.29 1.88
C TYR A 45 -20.49 9.66 0.89
N GLY A 46 -21.24 8.67 0.40
CA GLY A 46 -22.35 8.86 -0.54
C GLY A 46 -21.90 9.29 -1.93
N ASP A 47 -22.81 9.91 -2.69
CA ASP A 47 -22.59 10.26 -4.09
C ASP A 47 -21.43 11.25 -4.32
N GLN A 48 -21.07 12.01 -3.29
CA GLN A 48 -19.93 12.93 -3.36
C GLN A 48 -18.60 12.20 -3.57
N ALA A 49 -18.50 10.92 -3.18
CA ALA A 49 -17.30 10.12 -3.41
C ALA A 49 -16.95 9.98 -4.91
N TYR A 50 -17.96 9.92 -5.77
CA TYR A 50 -17.80 9.84 -7.22
C TYR A 50 -17.48 11.19 -7.84
N GLN A 51 -18.14 12.25 -7.36
CA GLN A 51 -18.01 13.60 -7.93
C GLN A 51 -16.62 14.18 -7.65
N ASP A 52 -16.16 14.04 -6.41
CA ASP A 52 -14.89 14.60 -5.98
C ASP A 52 -13.70 13.69 -6.29
N LEU A 53 -13.97 12.42 -6.65
CA LEU A 53 -12.97 11.36 -6.76
C LEU A 53 -11.99 11.41 -5.57
N TYR A 54 -12.53 11.57 -4.36
CA TYR A 54 -11.79 12.08 -3.20
C TYR A 54 -10.45 11.37 -2.94
N ILE A 55 -10.42 10.04 -3.06
CA ILE A 55 -9.21 9.25 -2.84
C ILE A 55 -8.16 9.45 -3.95
N HIS A 56 -8.59 9.71 -5.19
CA HIS A 56 -7.72 10.05 -6.30
C HIS A 56 -7.01 11.38 -6.06
N GLU A 57 -7.77 12.44 -5.75
CA GLU A 57 -7.25 13.77 -5.49
C GLU A 57 -6.38 13.80 -4.22
N LEU A 58 -6.78 13.11 -3.15
CA LEU A 58 -5.93 12.97 -1.96
C LEU A 58 -4.58 12.31 -2.30
N THR A 59 -4.59 11.28 -3.14
CA THR A 59 -3.35 10.61 -3.57
C THR A 59 -2.51 11.51 -4.48
N HIS A 60 -3.17 12.31 -5.31
CA HIS A 60 -2.54 13.33 -6.12
C HIS A 60 -1.82 14.37 -5.25
N ASP A 61 -2.47 14.86 -4.19
CA ASP A 61 -1.90 15.80 -3.22
C ASP A 61 -0.73 15.19 -2.44
N MET A 62 -0.83 13.93 -2.00
CA MET A 62 0.28 13.25 -1.33
C MET A 62 1.50 13.11 -2.25
N ARG A 63 1.27 12.87 -3.54
CA ARG A 63 2.34 12.81 -4.56
C ARG A 63 3.02 14.17 -4.73
N HIS A 64 2.24 15.26 -4.75
CA HIS A 64 2.78 16.62 -4.70
C HIS A 64 3.60 16.88 -3.45
N ALA A 65 3.09 16.52 -2.27
CA ALA A 65 3.77 16.70 -1.00
C ALA A 65 5.10 15.91 -0.94
N ALA A 66 5.16 14.76 -1.61
CA ALA A 66 6.38 13.97 -1.77
C ALA A 66 7.34 14.51 -2.86
N GLY A 67 7.00 15.62 -3.52
CA GLY A 67 7.85 16.28 -4.52
C GLY A 67 7.88 15.59 -5.89
N PHE A 68 6.95 14.67 -6.15
CA PHE A 68 6.84 14.05 -7.47
C PHE A 68 6.07 14.96 -8.42
N PRO A 69 6.56 15.15 -9.67
CA PRO A 69 5.84 15.95 -10.65
C PRO A 69 4.53 15.29 -11.05
N CYS A 70 3.50 16.08 -11.38
CA CYS A 70 2.27 15.66 -12.05
C CYS A 70 2.00 16.60 -13.26
N HIS A 71 0.90 16.38 -13.99
CA HIS A 71 0.53 17.17 -15.17
C HIS A 71 -0.55 18.21 -14.86
#